data_AF-A0A9X8VBE3-F1
#
_entry.id   AF-A0A9X8VBE3-F1
#
_cell.length_a   1.000
_cell.length_b   1.000
_cell.length_c   1.000
_cell.angle_alpha   90.00
_cell.angle_beta   90.00
_cell.angle_gamma   90.00
#
_symmetry.space_group_name_H-M   'P 1'
#
loop_
_entity.id
_entity.type
_entity.pdbx_description
1 polymer ?
#
loop_
_entity_poly.entity_id
_entity_poly.type
_entity_poly.pdbx_seq_one_letter_code
_entity_poly.pdbx_strand_id
1 'polypeptide(L)'
;GALNLCSVKVFGELEFWLSLVKVAAIVAMIVGGAAVMLFGFGQAQHATGISNLWQHGGFMPNGIGGVVASLAVVMFAFGGIEIIGITASEAKDPAKVLPKAINAVPVRILL
;
A
#
# COMPACT_ATOMS: atom_id res chain seq x y z
N GLY A 1 32.13 -11.67 15.39
CA GLY A 1 32.12 -10.39 14.66
C GLY A 1 31.77 -10.59 13.19
N ALA A 2 32.70 -11.12 12.38
CA ALA A 2 32.57 -11.22 10.92
C ALA A 2 31.40 -12.11 10.43
N LEU A 3 31.09 -13.21 11.11
CA LEU A 3 29.92 -14.05 10.79
C LEU A 3 28.59 -13.31 10.92
N ASN A 4 28.48 -12.40 11.89
CA ASN A 4 27.27 -11.59 12.07
C ASN A 4 27.13 -10.58 10.93
N LEU A 5 28.23 -9.94 10.51
CA LEU A 5 28.22 -8.99 9.38
C LEU A 5 27.90 -9.67 8.04
N CYS A 6 28.36 -10.91 7.84
CA CYS A 6 28.04 -11.69 6.65
C CYS A 6 26.55 -12.07 6.62
N SER A 7 25.99 -12.46 7.77
CA SER A 7 24.55 -12.76 7.92
C SER A 7 23.67 -11.52 7.66
N VAL A 8 24.05 -10.36 8.22
CA VAL A 8 23.27 -9.11 8.04
C VAL A 8 23.30 -8.65 6.58
N LYS A 9 24.42 -8.83 5.87
CA LYS A 9 24.52 -8.47 4.45
C LYS A 9 23.64 -9.34 3.56
N VAL A 10 23.63 -10.66 3.79
CA VAL A 10 22.76 -11.60 3.06
C VAL A 10 21.27 -11.32 3.37
N PHE A 11 20.96 -11.01 4.63
CA PHE A 11 19.60 -10.64 5.03
C PHE A 11 19.13 -9.35 4.34
N GLY A 12 19.98 -8.32 4.30
CA GLY A 12 19.67 -7.06 3.62
C GLY A 12 19.52 -7.21 2.10
N GLU A 13 20.33 -8.07 1.47
CA GLU A 13 20.16 -8.38 0.04
C GLU A 13 18.83 -9.08 -0.23
N LEU A 14 18.44 -10.08 0.58
CA LEU A 14 17.15 -10.76 0.44
C LEU A 14 15.96 -9.81 0.64
N GLU A 15 16.02 -8.94 1.64
CA GLU A 15 15.00 -7.92 1.88
C GLU A 15 14.86 -6.97 0.68
N PHE A 16 15.98 -6.56 0.08
CA PHE A 16 15.97 -5.75 -1.14
C PHE A 16 15.30 -6.48 -2.31
N TRP A 17 15.64 -7.75 -2.56
CA TRP A 17 15.03 -8.54 -3.63
C TRP A 17 13.52 -8.74 -3.42
N LEU A 18 13.08 -9.03 -2.19
CA LEU A 18 11.65 -9.17 -1.87
C LEU A 18 10.88 -7.85 -2.02
N SER A 19 11.48 -6.73 -1.61
CA SER A 19 10.88 -5.40 -1.79
C SER A 19 10.83 -5.00 -3.27
N LEU A 20 11.86 -5.33 -4.06
CA LEU A 20 11.86 -5.10 -5.50
C LEU A 20 10.69 -5.82 -6.20
N VAL A 21 10.42 -7.07 -5.82
CA VAL A 21 9.28 -7.84 -6.37
C VAL A 21 7.95 -7.16 -6.04
N LYS A 22 7.76 -6.67 -4.81
CA LYS A 22 6.55 -5.94 -4.41
C LYS A 22 6.35 -4.68 -5.24
N VAL A 23 7.39 -3.86 -5.37
CA VAL A 23 7.34 -2.61 -6.15
C VAL A 23 7.07 -2.91 -7.63
N ALA A 24 7.75 -3.90 -8.20
CA ALA A 24 7.52 -4.33 -9.59
C ALA A 24 6.08 -4.81 -9.81
N ALA A 25 5.50 -5.56 -8.87
CA ALA A 25 4.12 -6.03 -8.94
C ALA A 25 3.11 -4.87 -8.89
N ILE A 26 3.33 -3.87 -8.03
CA ILE A 26 2.48 -2.66 -7.96
C ILE A 26 2.52 -1.91 -9.30
N VAL A 27 3.72 -1.68 -9.84
CA VAL A 27 3.89 -1.00 -11.13
C VAL A 27 3.22 -1.79 -12.26
N ALA A 28 3.41 -3.11 -12.31
CA ALA A 28 2.79 -3.97 -13.31
C ALA A 28 1.26 -3.94 -13.23
N MET A 29 0.67 -3.96 -12.02
CA MET A 29 -0.78 -3.81 -11.85
C MET A 29 -1.29 -2.45 -12.35
N ILE A 30 -0.60 -1.35 -12.02
CA ILE A 30 -1.02 -0.01 -12.44
C ILE A 30 -0.98 0.11 -13.97
N VAL A 31 0.13 -0.31 -14.58
CA VAL A 31 0.30 -0.27 -16.05
C VAL A 31 -0.70 -1.22 -16.73
N GLY A 32 -0.89 -2.43 -16.19
CA GLY A 32 -1.84 -3.40 -16.71
C GLY A 32 -3.29 -2.89 -16.64
N GLY A 33 -3.70 -2.31 -15.50
CA GLY A 33 -5.01 -1.70 -15.35
C GLY A 33 -5.23 -0.53 -16.31
N ALA A 34 -4.24 0.35 -16.46
CA ALA A 34 -4.28 1.45 -17.44
C ALA A 34 -4.35 0.93 -18.88
N ALA A 35 -3.58 -0.11 -19.22
CA ALA A 35 -3.59 -0.74 -20.54
C ALA A 35 -4.95 -1.36 -20.85
N VAL A 36 -5.60 -2.02 -19.88
CA VAL A 36 -6.97 -2.54 -20.03
C VAL A 36 -7.97 -1.41 -20.25
N MET A 37 -7.86 -0.31 -19.50
CA MET A 37 -8.75 0.85 -19.65
C MET A 37 -8.61 1.55 -21.02
N LEU A 38 -7.40 1.61 -21.58
CA LEU A 38 -7.10 2.31 -22.84
C LEU A 38 -7.26 1.44 -24.09
N PHE A 39 -6.78 0.20 -24.04
CA PHE A 39 -6.73 -0.68 -25.21
C PHE A 39 -7.85 -1.72 -25.24
N GLY A 40 -8.55 -1.97 -24.12
CA GLY A 40 -9.63 -2.95 -24.03
C GLY A 40 -9.15 -4.38 -24.29
N PHE A 41 -8.69 -5.09 -23.26
CA PHE A 41 -8.29 -6.50 -23.38
C PHE A 41 -9.45 -7.44 -22.99
N GLY A 42 -9.93 -8.28 -23.92
CA GLY A 42 -10.98 -9.30 -23.71
C GLY A 42 -12.31 -9.00 -24.43
N GLN A 43 -13.36 -9.80 -24.14
CA GLN A 43 -14.70 -9.80 -24.79
C GLN A 43 -15.52 -8.50 -24.65
N ALA A 44 -14.95 -7.43 -24.10
CA ALA A 44 -15.55 -6.11 -24.10
C ALA A 44 -15.05 -5.37 -25.34
N GLN A 45 -15.88 -5.32 -26.41
CA GLN A 45 -15.55 -4.68 -27.69
C GLN A 45 -15.23 -3.16 -27.62
N HIS A 46 -15.21 -2.56 -26.43
CA HIS A 46 -14.93 -1.15 -26.22
C HIS A 46 -13.99 -0.94 -25.02
N ALA A 47 -13.00 -0.08 -25.19
CA ALA A 47 -12.16 0.42 -24.10
C ALA A 47 -13.06 0.98 -23.00
N THR A 48 -12.95 0.43 -21.79
CA THR A 48 -13.88 0.75 -20.70
C THR A 48 -13.83 2.22 -20.29
N GLY A 49 -12.75 2.94 -20.60
CA GLY A 49 -12.66 4.38 -20.41
C GLY A 49 -12.76 4.83 -18.95
N ILE A 50 -12.51 6.12 -18.69
CA ILE A 50 -12.57 6.70 -17.34
C ILE A 50 -14.00 6.67 -16.77
N SER A 51 -15.00 6.63 -17.63
CA SER A 51 -16.40 6.58 -17.24
C SER A 51 -16.76 5.29 -16.49
N ASN A 52 -16.04 4.18 -16.72
CA ASN A 52 -16.25 2.91 -16.02
C ASN A 52 -16.12 3.03 -14.49
N LEU A 53 -15.25 3.92 -14.01
CA LEU A 53 -14.98 4.16 -12.58
C LEU A 53 -16.23 4.58 -11.77
N TRP A 54 -17.28 5.06 -12.45
CA TRP A 54 -18.46 5.67 -11.84
C TRP A 54 -19.77 5.15 -12.46
N GLN A 55 -19.71 4.57 -13.66
CA GLN A 55 -20.91 4.11 -14.39
C GLN A 55 -21.58 2.88 -13.76
N HIS A 56 -20.88 2.11 -12.93
CA HIS A 56 -21.37 0.86 -12.34
C HIS A 56 -21.89 1.07 -10.91
N GLY A 57 -22.79 2.05 -10.74
CA GLY A 57 -23.40 2.39 -9.45
C GLY A 57 -22.75 3.56 -8.70
N GLY A 58 -22.02 4.44 -9.41
CA GLY A 58 -21.44 5.66 -8.84
C GLY A 58 -20.20 5.38 -7.98
N PHE A 59 -19.79 6.39 -7.21
CA PHE A 59 -18.69 6.27 -6.24
C PHE A 59 -19.03 5.32 -5.08
N MET A 60 -20.32 5.10 -4.83
CA MET A 60 -20.83 4.44 -3.63
C MET A 60 -21.93 3.42 -3.97
N PRO A 61 -21.62 2.40 -4.79
CA PRO A 61 -22.61 1.45 -5.29
C PRO A 61 -23.27 0.62 -4.18
N ASN A 62 -22.56 0.41 -3.07
CA ASN A 62 -23.04 -0.35 -1.90
C ASN A 62 -23.50 0.55 -0.73
N GLY A 63 -23.71 1.86 -0.97
CA GLY A 63 -24.13 2.80 0.07
C GLY A 63 -23.14 2.96 1.23
N ILE A 64 -23.61 3.52 2.35
CA ILE A 64 -22.77 3.85 3.54
C ILE A 64 -22.23 2.58 4.19
N GLY A 65 -23.03 1.52 4.21
CA GLY A 65 -22.58 0.21 4.70
C GLY A 65 -21.37 -0.32 3.93
N GLY A 66 -21.35 -0.17 2.60
CA GLY A 66 -20.20 -0.56 1.77
C GLY A 66 -18.94 0.23 2.07
N VAL A 67 -19.06 1.54 2.33
CA VAL A 67 -17.92 2.37 2.73
C VAL A 67 -17.38 1.93 4.08
N VAL A 68 -18.24 1.73 5.08
CA VAL A 68 -17.82 1.25 6.41
C VAL A 68 -17.16 -0.12 6.33
N ALA A 69 -17.69 -1.04 5.52
CA ALA A 69 -17.07 -2.35 5.30
C ALA A 69 -15.69 -2.24 4.63
N SER A 70 -15.54 -1.32 3.67
CA SER A 70 -14.24 -1.07 3.03
C SER A 70 -13.20 -0.52 4.01
N LEU A 71 -13.61 0.29 4.99
CA LEU A 71 -12.72 0.78 6.04
C LEU A 71 -12.13 -0.36 6.86
N ALA A 72 -12.88 -1.43 7.12
CA ALA A 72 -12.34 -2.60 7.83
C ALA A 72 -11.22 -3.30 7.04
N VAL A 73 -11.38 -3.44 5.72
CA VAL A 73 -10.35 -3.99 4.82
C VAL A 73 -9.12 -3.09 4.79
N VAL A 74 -9.33 -1.77 4.71
CA VAL A 74 -8.25 -0.77 4.74
C VAL A 74 -7.47 -0.84 6.06
N MET A 75 -8.17 -0.89 7.20
CA MET A 75 -7.55 -1.04 8.52
C MET A 75 -6.69 -2.30 8.61
N PHE A 76 -7.14 -3.41 8.03
CA PHE A 76 -6.37 -4.65 7.97
C PHE A 76 -5.13 -4.54 7.07
N ALA A 77 -5.25 -3.88 5.91
CA ALA A 77 -4.12 -3.66 4.99
C ALA A 77 -3.02 -2.79 5.61
N PHE A 78 -3.38 -1.89 6.53
CA PHE A 78 -2.46 -1.10 7.32
C PHE A 78 -2.11 -1.73 8.69
N GLY A 79 -2.15 -3.06 8.80
CA GLY A 79 -1.64 -3.75 9.99
C GLY A 79 -0.19 -3.37 10.28
N GLY A 80 0.11 -3.00 11.53
CA GLY A 80 1.47 -2.65 11.98
C GLY A 80 1.70 -1.16 12.28
N ILE A 81 0.77 -0.26 11.93
CA ILE A 81 0.86 1.15 12.40
C ILE A 81 0.72 1.24 13.93
N GLU A 82 0.09 0.24 14.56
CA GLU A 82 -0.07 0.12 16.01
C GLU A 82 1.25 0.22 16.78
N ILE A 83 2.37 -0.23 16.18
CA ILE A 83 3.70 -0.15 16.78
C ILE A 83 4.11 1.30 17.07
N ILE A 84 3.58 2.27 16.32
CA ILE A 84 3.83 3.70 16.54
C ILE A 84 3.19 4.17 17.84
N GLY A 85 2.01 3.64 18.18
CA GLY A 85 1.34 3.93 19.45
C GLY A 85 2.11 3.39 20.66
N ILE A 86 2.66 2.17 20.54
CA ILE A 86 3.51 1.57 21.58
C ILE A 86 4.84 2.33 21.70
N THR A 87 5.44 2.69 20.57
CA THR A 87 6.69 3.48 20.58
C THR A 87 6.45 4.90 21.12
N ALA A 88 5.23 5.43 21.00
CA ALA A 88 4.86 6.73 21.56
C ALA A 88 4.93 6.74 23.09
N SER A 89 4.51 5.66 23.75
CA SER A 89 4.53 5.55 25.21
C SER A 89 5.95 5.35 25.76
N GLU A 90 6.85 4.81 24.94
CA GLU A 90 8.27 4.63 25.26
C GLU A 90 9.16 5.83 24.84
N ALA A 91 8.60 6.78 24.08
CA ALA A 91 9.34 7.94 23.59
C ALA A 91 9.59 8.97 24.68
N LYS A 92 10.82 9.50 24.74
CA LYS A 92 11.25 10.51 25.72
C LYS A 92 10.60 11.89 25.54
N ASP A 93 10.17 12.23 24.32
CA ASP A 93 9.48 13.50 23.98
C ASP A 93 8.37 13.26 22.93
N PRO A 94 7.27 12.60 23.29
CA PRO A 94 6.24 12.16 22.35
C PRO A 94 5.62 13.32 21.56
N ALA A 95 5.56 14.52 22.14
CA ALA A 95 5.03 15.71 21.46
C ALA A 95 5.79 16.07 20.18
N LYS A 96 7.09 15.74 20.09
CA LYS A 96 7.90 15.94 18.88
C LYS A 96 8.09 14.67 18.05
N VAL A 97 8.28 13.51 18.69
CA VAL A 97 8.58 12.28 17.94
C VAL A 97 7.35 11.71 17.26
N LEU A 98 6.18 11.84 17.88
CA LEU A 98 4.95 11.23 17.37
C LEU A 98 4.47 11.87 16.05
N PRO A 99 4.40 13.22 15.93
CA PRO A 99 4.03 13.84 14.66
C PRO A 99 5.01 13.50 13.53
N LYS A 100 6.31 13.45 13.84
CA LYS A 100 7.34 13.06 12.86
C LYS A 100 7.20 11.62 12.41
N ALA A 101 6.93 10.70 13.33
CA ALA A 101 6.73 9.29 13.02
C ALA A 101 5.48 9.10 12.14
N ILE A 102 4.35 9.70 12.51
CA ILE A 102 3.09 9.64 11.76
C ILE A 102 3.27 10.15 10.33
N ASN A 103 3.90 11.31 10.15
CA ASN A 103 4.12 11.89 8.81
C ASN A 103 5.11 11.09 7.95
N ALA A 104 5.94 10.24 8.55
CA ALA A 104 6.86 9.36 7.82
C ALA A 104 6.18 8.06 7.34
N VAL A 105 5.08 7.64 7.95
CA VAL A 105 4.39 6.37 7.62
C VAL A 105 3.95 6.31 6.15
N PRO A 106 3.23 7.30 5.59
CA PRO A 106 2.78 7.21 4.21
C PRO A 106 3.95 7.09 3.24
N VAL A 107 5.03 7.82 3.51
CA VAL A 107 6.25 7.81 2.70
C VAL A 107 6.94 6.45 2.75
N ARG A 108 6.96 5.79 3.93
CA ARG A 108 7.54 4.45 4.11
C ARG A 108 6.70 3.31 3.54
N ILE A 109 5.39 3.50 3.37
CA ILE A 109 4.52 2.49 2.75
C ILE A 109 4.62 2.57 1.22
N LEU A 110 4.91 3.75 0.68
CA LEU A 110 5.09 4.00 -0.75
C LEU A 110 6.47 3.58 -1.29
N LEU A 111 7.49 3.44 -0.45
CA LEU A 111 8.88 3.13 -0.79
C LEU A 111 9.31 1.77 -0.23
#